data_AF-A0A818PPI9-F1
#
_entry.id   AF-A0A818PPI9-F1
#
_cell.length_a   1.000
_cell.length_b   1.000
_cell.length_c   1.000
_cell.angle_alpha   90.00
_cell.angle_beta   90.00
_cell.angle_gamma   90.00
#
_symmetry.space_group_name_H-M   'P 1'
#
loop_
_entity.id
_entity.type
_entity.pdbx_description
1 polymer ?
#
loop_
_entity_poly.entity_id
_entity_poly.type
_entity_poly.pdbx_seq_one_letter_code
_entity_poly.pdbx_strand_id
1 'polypeptide(L)'
;RPPNERYPFQKQQPQATAYLMLKYSNRHVPILYGPKIPRRDRDETRERYSRAPLTLFVPWRTVADLCDFNQTWEDALKSRQHLISTYSWKIIEKIQLLHECKKNRDEHLLQVIAESQVENDAIDPVLLPANQGV
;
A
#
# COMPACT_ATOMS: atom_id res chain seq x y z
N ARG A 1 27.55 7.18 -16.94
CA ARG A 1 26.33 6.33 -16.80
C ARG A 1 26.48 5.16 -17.75
N PRO A 2 26.38 3.89 -17.31
CA PRO A 2 26.46 2.77 -18.24
C PRO A 2 25.30 2.85 -19.25
N PRO A 3 25.55 2.59 -20.54
CA PRO A 3 24.51 2.64 -21.57
C PRO A 3 23.43 1.59 -21.28
N ASN A 4 22.18 1.91 -21.59
CA ASN A 4 21.09 0.95 -21.50
C ASN A 4 21.22 -0.09 -22.62
N GLU A 5 21.03 -1.36 -22.27
CA GLU A 5 21.06 -2.46 -23.24
C GLU A 5 19.82 -2.41 -24.13
N ARG A 6 19.99 -2.71 -25.43
CA ARG A 6 18.90 -2.72 -26.41
C ARG A 6 18.75 -4.13 -26.98
N TYR A 7 17.52 -4.60 -27.05
CA TYR A 7 17.18 -5.95 -27.52
C TYR A 7 16.13 -5.88 -28.62
N PRO A 8 16.31 -6.61 -29.74
CA PRO A 8 15.25 -6.74 -30.73
C PRO A 8 14.10 -7.57 -30.15
N PHE A 9 12.87 -7.31 -30.62
CA PHE A 9 11.77 -8.23 -30.37
C PHE A 9 11.99 -9.54 -31.14
N GLN A 10 11.30 -10.59 -30.70
CA GLN A 10 11.23 -11.83 -31.46
C GLN A 10 10.64 -11.56 -32.85
N LYS A 11 11.20 -12.17 -33.90
CA LYS A 11 10.82 -11.90 -35.31
C LYS A 11 9.32 -12.10 -35.61
N GLN A 12 8.63 -12.89 -34.80
CA GLN A 12 7.20 -13.20 -34.93
C GLN A 12 6.31 -12.07 -34.39
N GLN A 13 6.86 -11.09 -33.66
CA GLN A 13 6.11 -9.98 -33.10
C GLN A 13 5.85 -8.92 -34.19
N PRO A 14 4.62 -8.42 -34.34
CA PRO A 14 4.30 -7.39 -35.35
C PRO A 14 5.15 -6.12 -35.23
N GLN A 15 5.64 -5.83 -34.02
CA GLN A 15 6.45 -4.65 -33.72
C GLN A 15 7.96 -4.85 -33.93
N ALA A 16 8.40 -6.05 -34.35
CA ALA A 16 9.82 -6.41 -34.37
C ALA A 16 10.68 -5.60 -35.34
N THR A 17 10.07 -5.05 -36.40
CA THR A 17 10.78 -4.24 -37.40
C THR A 17 10.83 -2.76 -37.02
N ALA A 18 9.87 -2.28 -36.22
CA ALA A 18 9.69 -0.85 -35.92
C ALA A 18 10.23 -0.44 -34.54
N TYR A 19 10.30 -1.37 -33.57
CA TYR A 19 10.63 -1.05 -32.18
C TYR A 19 11.78 -1.91 -31.64
N LEU A 20 12.47 -1.38 -30.63
CA LEU A 20 13.48 -2.08 -29.86
C LEU A 20 13.12 -2.03 -28.36
N MET A 21 13.37 -3.12 -27.65
CA MET A 21 13.24 -3.17 -26.20
C MET A 21 14.47 -2.54 -25.55
N LEU A 22 14.24 -1.61 -24.63
CA LEU A 22 15.30 -1.00 -23.83
C LEU A 22 15.28 -1.60 -22.43
N LYS A 23 16.40 -2.20 -22.02
CA LYS A 23 16.59 -2.64 -20.64
C LYS A 23 17.35 -1.55 -19.89
N TYR A 24 16.69 -0.97 -18.90
CA TYR A 24 17.30 0.05 -18.05
C TYR A 24 18.41 -0.57 -17.21
N SER A 25 19.60 0.04 -17.26
CA SER A 25 20.77 -0.38 -16.48
C SER A 25 20.65 -0.01 -14.99
N ASN A 26 19.81 0.98 -14.67
CA ASN A 26 19.56 1.42 -13.30
C ASN A 26 18.22 0.87 -12.80
N ARG A 27 18.16 0.56 -11.50
CA ARG A 27 16.90 0.19 -10.84
C ARG A 27 15.96 1.39 -10.86
N HIS A 28 14.78 1.21 -11.42
CA HIS A 28 13.72 2.20 -11.39
C HIS A 28 12.64 1.74 -10.41
N VAL A 29 12.18 2.66 -9.55
CA VAL A 29 11.06 2.39 -8.65
C VAL A 29 9.80 2.87 -9.35
N PRO A 30 8.86 1.98 -9.72
CA PRO A 30 7.61 2.42 -10.34
C PRO A 30 6.79 3.23 -9.33
N ILE A 31 6.25 4.36 -9.77
CA ILE A 31 5.24 5.10 -9.02
C ILE A 31 3.90 4.44 -9.31
N LEU A 32 3.27 3.89 -8.29
CA LEU A 32 1.94 3.29 -8.40
C LEU A 32 0.90 4.41 -8.42
N TYR A 33 0.19 4.54 -9.54
CA TYR A 33 -0.95 5.44 -9.66
C TYR A 33 -2.25 4.71 -9.32
N GLY A 34 -3.09 5.33 -8.51
CA GLY A 34 -4.42 4.81 -8.17
C GLY A 34 -4.70 4.80 -6.67
N PRO A 35 -5.77 4.08 -6.26
CA PRO A 35 -6.15 3.96 -4.86
C PRO A 35 -5.04 3.33 -4.02
N LYS A 36 -4.97 3.71 -2.74
CA LYS A 36 -4.04 3.08 -1.79
C LYS A 36 -4.33 1.59 -1.67
N ILE A 37 -3.27 0.78 -1.57
CA ILE A 37 -3.40 -0.64 -1.29
C ILE A 37 -4.04 -0.78 0.10
N PRO A 38 -5.20 -1.45 0.22
CA PRO A 38 -5.91 -1.55 1.49
C PRO A 38 -5.17 -2.48 2.46
N ARG A 39 -5.58 -2.45 3.73
CA ARG A 39 -5.07 -3.34 4.78
C ARG A 39 -5.76 -4.72 4.72
N ARG A 40 -5.08 -5.77 5.18
CA ARG A 40 -5.59 -7.15 5.09
C ARG A 40 -6.46 -7.59 6.26
N ASP A 41 -6.31 -6.93 7.40
CA ASP A 41 -6.87 -7.33 8.68
C ASP A 41 -8.34 -6.92 8.90
N ARG A 42 -8.98 -6.33 7.89
CA ARG A 42 -10.43 -6.09 7.89
C ARG A 42 -11.10 -6.90 6.80
N ASP A 43 -12.23 -7.53 7.13
CA ASP A 43 -12.95 -8.38 6.18
C ASP A 43 -13.53 -7.57 5.01
N GLU A 44 -14.00 -6.34 5.28
CA GLU A 44 -14.47 -5.38 4.27
C GLU A 44 -13.44 -5.02 3.19
N THR A 45 -12.15 -5.14 3.53
CA THR A 45 -11.04 -4.82 2.63
C THR A 45 -10.27 -6.03 2.15
N ARG A 46 -10.56 -7.23 2.65
CA ARG A 46 -9.81 -8.46 2.39
C ARG A 46 -9.74 -8.80 0.91
N GLU A 47 -10.87 -8.83 0.22
CA GLU A 47 -10.92 -9.13 -1.23
C GLU A 47 -10.14 -8.09 -2.05
N ARG A 48 -10.30 -6.80 -1.71
CA ARG A 48 -9.56 -5.73 -2.38
C ARG A 48 -8.07 -5.77 -2.08
N TYR A 49 -7.70 -6.19 -0.86
CA TYR A 49 -6.32 -6.45 -0.49
C TYR A 49 -5.78 -7.60 -1.33
N SER A 50 -6.42 -8.76 -1.36
CA SER A 50 -5.93 -9.95 -2.07
C SER A 50 -5.69 -9.71 -3.57
N ARG A 51 -6.54 -8.89 -4.21
CA ARG A 51 -6.37 -8.47 -5.60
C ARG A 51 -5.08 -7.67 -5.85
N ALA A 52 -4.61 -6.87 -4.89
CA ALA A 52 -3.47 -5.97 -5.09
C ALA A 52 -2.13 -6.71 -5.22
N PRO A 53 -1.72 -7.63 -4.32
CA PRO A 53 -0.53 -8.45 -4.49
C PRO A 53 -0.54 -9.28 -5.79
N LEU A 54 -1.69 -9.85 -6.15
CA LEU A 54 -1.86 -10.58 -7.41
C LEU A 54 -1.53 -9.69 -8.61
N THR A 55 -2.15 -8.51 -8.68
CA THR A 55 -1.97 -7.57 -9.79
C THR A 55 -0.52 -7.07 -9.91
N LEU A 56 0.16 -6.87 -8.78
CA LEU A 56 1.49 -6.27 -8.74
C LEU A 56 2.64 -7.27 -8.88
N PHE A 57 2.46 -8.52 -8.42
CA PHE A 57 3.56 -9.45 -8.24
C PHE A 57 3.38 -10.81 -8.91
N VAL A 58 2.18 -11.12 -9.43
CA VAL A 58 1.98 -12.28 -10.30
C VAL A 58 2.08 -11.81 -11.76
N PRO A 59 2.77 -12.52 -12.65
CA PRO A 59 2.71 -12.22 -14.08
C PRO A 59 1.31 -12.53 -14.66
N TRP A 60 0.72 -11.59 -15.38
CA TRP A 60 -0.60 -11.78 -16.00
C TRP A 60 -0.72 -11.05 -17.34
N ARG A 61 -1.61 -11.54 -18.19
CA ARG A 61 -2.04 -10.90 -19.44
C ARG A 61 -3.54 -10.60 -19.43
N THR A 62 -4.29 -11.43 -18.72
CA THR A 62 -5.74 -11.31 -18.53
C THR A 62 -6.09 -11.42 -17.06
N VAL A 63 -7.30 -11.01 -16.69
CA VAL A 63 -7.79 -11.12 -15.31
C VAL A 63 -7.89 -12.58 -14.86
N ALA A 64 -8.18 -13.50 -15.79
CA ALA A 64 -8.27 -14.94 -15.53
C ALA A 64 -6.94 -15.55 -15.06
N ASP A 65 -5.80 -14.99 -15.47
CA ASP A 65 -4.49 -15.44 -14.97
C ASP A 65 -4.35 -15.19 -13.46
N LEU A 66 -5.05 -14.17 -12.94
CA LEU A 66 -5.02 -13.76 -11.54
C LEU A 66 -6.12 -14.41 -10.70
N CYS A 67 -7.35 -14.47 -11.22
CA CYS A 67 -8.52 -14.95 -10.49
C CYS A 67 -9.52 -15.57 -11.47
N ASP A 68 -9.88 -16.82 -11.23
CA ASP A 68 -10.89 -17.52 -12.01
C ASP A 68 -12.30 -17.01 -11.67
N PHE A 69 -13.25 -17.17 -12.61
CA PHE A 69 -14.61 -16.62 -12.47
C PHE A 69 -15.38 -17.12 -11.23
N ASN A 70 -15.10 -18.34 -10.78
CA ASN A 70 -15.76 -18.97 -9.63
C ASN A 70 -14.89 -18.96 -8.37
N GLN A 71 -13.86 -18.12 -8.32
CA GLN A 71 -12.90 -18.04 -7.22
C GLN A 71 -12.95 -16.66 -6.57
N THR A 72 -12.77 -16.61 -5.25
CA THR A 72 -12.54 -15.35 -4.52
C THR A 72 -11.11 -14.86 -4.72
N TRP A 73 -10.86 -13.56 -4.56
CA TRP A 73 -9.51 -13.03 -4.66
C TRP A 73 -8.61 -13.58 -3.55
N GLU A 74 -9.16 -13.84 -2.36
CA GLU A 74 -8.42 -14.48 -1.27
C GLU A 74 -7.95 -15.89 -1.64
N ASP A 75 -8.83 -16.73 -2.20
CA ASP A 75 -8.46 -18.08 -2.62
C ASP A 75 -7.48 -18.06 -3.80
N ALA A 76 -7.65 -17.11 -4.71
CA ALA A 76 -6.75 -16.89 -5.82
C ALA A 76 -5.35 -16.50 -5.34
N LEU A 77 -5.25 -15.63 -4.32
CA LEU A 77 -3.97 -15.27 -3.72
C LEU A 77 -3.32 -16.48 -3.06
N LYS A 78 -4.08 -17.28 -2.29
CA LYS A 78 -3.58 -18.51 -1.63
C LYS A 78 -3.03 -19.52 -2.64
N SER A 79 -3.75 -19.78 -3.73
CA SER A 79 -3.31 -20.73 -4.76
C SER A 79 -2.08 -20.25 -5.53
N ARG A 80 -1.92 -18.93 -5.73
CA ARG A 80 -0.85 -18.32 -6.53
C ARG A 80 0.33 -17.78 -5.72
N GLN A 81 0.38 -18.02 -4.40
CA GLN A 81 1.48 -17.52 -3.54
C GLN A 81 2.88 -17.94 -4.02
N HIS A 82 2.98 -19.14 -4.59
CA HIS A 82 4.22 -19.72 -5.09
C HIS A 82 4.81 -18.94 -6.30
N LEU A 83 3.99 -18.16 -7.00
CA LEU A 83 4.42 -17.31 -8.12
C LEU A 83 5.04 -15.99 -7.62
N ILE A 84 4.81 -15.64 -6.36
CA ILE A 84 5.29 -14.40 -5.75
C ILE A 84 6.65 -14.67 -5.11
N SER A 85 7.66 -13.92 -5.53
CA SER A 85 9.01 -14.05 -4.97
C SER A 85 9.05 -13.75 -3.47
N THR A 86 9.99 -14.35 -2.74
CA THR A 86 10.22 -14.06 -1.32
C THR A 86 10.51 -12.58 -1.05
N TYR A 87 11.18 -11.90 -1.99
CA TYR A 87 11.43 -10.46 -1.88
C TYR A 87 10.13 -9.65 -2.00
N SER A 88 9.26 -10.01 -2.94
CA SER A 88 7.95 -9.40 -3.11
C SER A 88 7.06 -9.63 -1.89
N TRP A 89 7.10 -10.81 -1.26
CA TRP A 89 6.40 -11.08 0.00
C TRP A 89 6.81 -10.13 1.12
N LYS A 90 8.11 -9.85 1.27
CA LYS A 90 8.59 -8.84 2.24
C LYS A 90 8.03 -7.44 1.96
N ILE A 91 7.79 -7.09 0.69
CA ILE A 91 7.15 -5.81 0.34
C ILE A 91 5.67 -5.84 0.73
N ILE A 92 4.97 -6.94 0.44
CA ILE A 92 3.56 -7.15 0.79
C ILE A 92 3.35 -7.05 2.32
N GLU A 93 4.24 -7.65 3.10
CA GLU A 93 4.23 -7.56 4.57
C GLU A 93 4.48 -6.13 5.06
N LYS A 94 5.44 -5.41 4.46
CA LYS A 94 5.71 -4.01 4.80
C LYS A 94 4.53 -3.10 4.53
N ILE A 95 3.74 -3.35 3.49
CA ILE A 95 2.52 -2.59 3.22
C ILE A 95 1.54 -2.73 4.40
N GLN A 96 1.38 -3.94 4.95
CA GLN A 96 0.56 -4.16 6.14
C GLN A 96 1.14 -3.45 7.37
N LEU A 97 2.45 -3.59 7.60
CA LEU A 97 3.14 -2.93 8.71
C LEU A 97 2.96 -1.40 8.68
N LEU A 98 3.00 -0.78 7.49
CA LEU A 98 2.76 0.66 7.34
C LEU A 98 1.35 1.07 7.81
N HIS A 99 0.33 0.23 7.57
CA HIS A 99 -1.03 0.47 8.08
C HIS A 99 -1.11 0.35 9.59
N GLU A 100 -0.40 -0.61 10.18
CA GLU A 100 -0.32 -0.82 11.63
C GLU A 100 0.38 0.35 12.33
N CYS A 101 1.54 0.77 11.83
CA CYS A 101 2.25 1.94 12.34
C CYS A 101 1.40 3.21 12.24
N LYS A 102 0.69 3.40 11.11
CA LYS A 102 -0.24 4.52 10.95
C LYS A 102 -1.35 4.47 12.00
N LYS A 103 -1.99 3.32 12.17
CA LYS A 103 -3.07 3.13 13.16
C LYS A 103 -2.59 3.49 14.56
N ASN A 104 -1.46 2.94 15.00
CA ASN A 104 -0.92 3.18 16.35
C ASN A 104 -0.60 4.65 16.58
N ARG A 105 -0.01 5.32 15.58
CA ARG A 105 0.27 6.76 15.65
C ARG A 105 -1.00 7.59 15.76
N ASP A 106 -1.99 7.28 14.92
CA ASP A 106 -3.25 8.03 14.89
C ASP A 106 -4.04 7.82 16.20
N GLU A 107 -4.01 6.62 16.80
CA GLU A 107 -4.56 6.32 18.13
C GLU A 107 -3.85 7.08 19.24
N HIS A 108 -2.51 7.09 19.24
CA HIS A 108 -1.72 7.85 20.21
C HIS A 108 -2.01 9.35 20.13
N LEU A 109 -2.14 9.90 18.91
CA LEU A 109 -2.47 11.30 18.71
C LEU A 109 -3.86 11.65 19.27
N LEU A 110 -4.85 10.79 19.07
CA LEU A 110 -6.19 10.98 19.63
C LEU A 110 -6.17 10.97 21.17
N GLN A 111 -5.38 10.09 21.77
CA GLN A 111 -5.21 10.04 23.22
C GLN A 111 -4.61 11.34 23.77
N VAL A 112 -3.52 11.83 23.17
CA VAL A 112 -2.88 13.11 23.58
C VAL A 112 -3.85 14.29 23.46
N ILE A 113 -4.65 14.32 22.39
CA ILE A 113 -5.67 15.38 22.21
C ILE A 113 -6.72 15.30 23.32
N ALA A 114 -7.21 14.10 23.65
CA ALA A 114 -8.20 13.90 24.70
C ALA A 114 -7.65 14.31 26.08
N GLU A 115 -6.43 13.91 26.42
CA GLU A 115 -5.76 14.30 27.67
C GLU A 115 -5.58 15.82 27.78
N SER A 116 -5.21 16.49 26.68
CA SER A 116 -5.08 17.95 26.65
C SER A 116 -6.41 18.69 26.86
N GLN A 117 -7.53 18.12 26.43
CA GLN A 117 -8.86 18.71 26.64
C GLN A 117 -9.27 18.57 28.11
N VAL A 118 -9.02 17.42 28.72
CA VAL A 118 -9.30 17.17 30.15
C VAL A 118 -8.47 18.11 31.05
N GLU A 119 -7.20 18.34 30.74
CA GLU A 119 -6.37 19.29 31.50
C GLU A 119 -6.86 20.73 31.41
N ASN A 120 -7.35 21.18 30.24
CA ASN A 120 -7.91 22.51 30.08
C ASN A 120 -9.25 22.68 30.83
N ASP A 121 -10.09 21.64 30.86
CA ASP A 121 -11.38 21.65 31.57
C ASP A 121 -11.21 21.52 33.11
N ALA A 122 -10.03 21.11 33.59
CA ALA A 122 -9.70 20.97 35.01
C ALA A 122 -9.07 22.24 35.64
N ILE A 123 -8.88 23.32 34.87
CA ILE A 123 -8.42 24.60 35.42
C ILE A 123 -9.59 25.22 36.22
N ASP A 124 -9.51 25.11 37.54
CA ASP A 124 -10.44 25.72 38.50
C ASP A 124 -10.49 27.25 38.27
N PRO A 125 -11.67 27.86 38.01
CA PRO A 125 -11.79 29.30 37.79
C PRO A 125 -11.72 30.02 39.15
N VAL A 126 -10.56 30.01 39.80
CA VAL A 126 -10.35 30.71 41.06
C VAL A 126 -9.28 31.78 40.89
N LEU A 127 -9.77 33.01 40.70
CA LEU A 127 -9.45 34.24 41.44
C LEU A 127 -9.71 35.46 40.55
N LEU A 128 -10.99 35.84 40.42
CA LEU A 128 -11.29 37.26 40.21
C LEU A 128 -11.04 37.95 41.57
N PRO A 129 -10.14 38.95 41.66
CA PRO A 129 -9.98 39.68 42.90
C PRO A 129 -11.31 40.37 43.22
N ALA A 130 -11.83 40.10 44.42
CA ALA A 130 -12.95 40.85 44.95
C ALA A 130 -12.52 42.31 45.04
N ASN A 131 -13.00 43.15 44.12
CA ASN A 131 -12.88 44.59 44.24
C ASN A 131 -13.55 44.98 45.56
N GLN A 132 -12.74 45.19 46.59
CA GLN A 132 -13.12 45.84 47.83
C GLN A 132 -13.39 47.31 47.49
N GLY A 133 -14.64 47.59 47.14
CA GLY A 133 -15.17 48.93 46.94
C GLY A 133 -15.71 49.49 48.25
N VAL A 134 -14.95 50.45 48.77
CA VAL A 134 -15.24 51.57 49.71
C VAL A 134 -16.70 51.77 50.15
#